data_AF-A0A9P5SEF0-F1
#
_entry.id   AF-A0A9P5SEF0-F1
#
_cell.length_a   1.000
_cell.length_b   1.000
_cell.length_c   1.000
_cell.angle_alpha   90.00
_cell.angle_beta   90.00
_cell.angle_gamma   90.00
#
_symmetry.space_group_name_H-M   'P 1'
#
loop_
_entity.id
_entity.type
_entity.pdbx_description
1 polymer ?
#
loop_
_entity_poly.entity_id
_entity_poly.type
_entity_poly.pdbx_seq_one_letter_code
_entity_poly.pdbx_strand_id
1 'polypeptide(L)'
;MYISFLDSVGLLAAGLLMMGYAGLSLTYSGVFYSFGFFTAFLFLIFVGMGSQAGYMTSVSTNAHNFQSSRGLAMGVPIACFGLSALLFAQISNQFYKDDTQAFLLLVAKAIGGTVLVSVLFLTVFPTELIDGPLDHEALGPASIGVGTGIGNVPISHTAGEHVHASPEEADEHRRRTQERERLLHPIPGSPSSISATPQPPLRGFRLFRTSRVAQLLMLSVLLLAGPSLMYVTNAGSIIRSIYRDHMDDPSIPPTEEEKIRLQQLQNFHVSLISLCSCLGRISVGLLSDLGKRGAGRWWGANRVAFLLYAGVCVWLGQTFGSTVKVIDDLTKVSTLVGLGYGSVFGVAPTIVSEWFGVHSFGLNW
;
A
#
# COMPACT_ATOMS: atom_id res chain seq x y z
N MET A 1 -10.64 23.26 1.24
CA MET A 1 -9.41 23.35 0.41
C MET A 1 -8.85 21.98 0.04
N TYR A 2 -8.62 21.06 0.99
CA TYR A 2 -8.07 19.72 0.69
C TYR A 2 -9.01 18.83 -0.15
N ILE A 3 -10.32 18.83 0.13
CA ILE A 3 -11.32 18.07 -0.64
C ILE A 3 -11.36 18.55 -2.11
N SER A 4 -11.52 19.85 -2.32
CA SER A 4 -11.52 20.45 -3.67
C SER A 4 -10.26 20.16 -4.47
N PHE A 5 -9.11 20.00 -3.80
CA PHE A 5 -7.87 19.59 -4.43
C PHE A 5 -7.91 18.12 -4.87
N LEU A 6 -8.38 17.21 -4.01
CA LEU A 6 -8.54 15.79 -4.34
C LEU A 6 -9.51 15.57 -5.50
N ASP A 7 -10.63 16.30 -5.53
CA ASP A 7 -11.60 16.24 -6.62
C ASP A 7 -10.95 16.66 -7.95
N SER A 8 -10.19 17.76 -7.93
CA SER A 8 -9.47 18.25 -9.11
C SER A 8 -8.45 17.24 -9.63
N VAL A 9 -7.71 16.59 -8.73
CA VAL A 9 -6.74 15.54 -9.09
C VAL A 9 -7.44 14.30 -9.64
N GLY A 10 -8.57 13.91 -9.06
CA GLY A 10 -9.39 12.80 -9.55
C GLY A 10 -9.97 13.06 -10.95
N LEU A 11 -10.46 14.26 -11.22
CA LEU A 11 -10.93 14.67 -12.55
C LEU A 11 -9.79 14.68 -13.58
N LEU A 12 -8.62 15.19 -13.19
CA LEU A 12 -7.42 15.14 -14.03
C LEU A 12 -7.01 13.70 -14.34
N ALA A 13 -7.04 12.81 -13.33
CA ALA A 13 -6.74 11.40 -13.49
C ALA A 13 -7.68 10.71 -14.51
N ALA A 14 -8.99 10.95 -14.39
CA ALA A 14 -9.98 10.42 -15.32
C ALA A 14 -9.72 10.89 -16.76
N GLY A 15 -9.48 12.20 -16.94
CA GLY A 15 -9.17 12.78 -18.26
C GLY A 15 -7.91 12.19 -18.88
N LEU A 16 -6.83 12.07 -18.11
CA LEU A 16 -5.56 11.49 -18.58
C LEU A 16 -5.70 10.01 -18.94
N LEU A 17 -6.47 9.22 -18.17
CA LEU A 17 -6.70 7.80 -18.46
C LEU A 17 -7.54 7.60 -19.72
N MET A 18 -8.62 8.38 -19.88
CA MET A 18 -9.45 8.35 -21.09
C MET A 18 -8.63 8.73 -22.32
N MET A 19 -7.89 9.84 -22.23
CA MET A 19 -7.05 10.33 -23.33
C MET A 19 -5.92 9.36 -23.67
N GLY A 20 -5.23 8.81 -22.66
CA GLY A 20 -4.13 7.87 -22.83
C GLY A 20 -4.56 6.58 -23.52
N TYR A 21 -5.57 5.88 -22.99
CA TYR A 21 -6.02 4.62 -23.59
C TYR A 21 -6.72 4.81 -24.95
N ALA A 22 -7.50 5.88 -25.13
CA ALA A 22 -8.08 6.20 -26.44
C ALA A 22 -7.00 6.56 -27.47
N GLY A 23 -5.98 7.32 -27.07
CA GLY A 23 -4.83 7.63 -27.90
C GLY A 23 -4.02 6.39 -28.29
N LEU A 24 -3.83 5.45 -27.37
CA LEU A 24 -3.20 4.16 -27.68
C LEU A 24 -4.02 3.35 -28.68
N SER A 25 -5.36 3.35 -28.55
CA SER A 25 -6.24 2.71 -29.52
C SER A 25 -6.09 3.30 -30.93
N LEU A 26 -6.07 4.64 -31.05
CA LEU A 26 -5.84 5.34 -32.32
C LEU A 26 -4.43 5.10 -32.89
N THR A 27 -3.45 4.91 -32.01
CA THR A 27 -2.09 4.55 -32.44
C THR A 27 -2.06 3.13 -33.02
N TYR A 28 -2.79 2.20 -32.40
CA TYR A 28 -2.91 0.83 -32.88
C TYR A 28 -3.65 0.72 -34.22
N SER A 29 -4.63 1.59 -34.48
CA SER A 29 -5.35 1.63 -35.76
C SER A 29 -4.56 2.26 -36.91
N GLY A 30 -3.33 2.71 -36.66
CA GLY A 30 -2.47 3.29 -37.67
C GLY A 30 -2.75 4.76 -37.99
N VAL A 31 -3.59 5.47 -37.24
CA VAL A 31 -3.85 6.91 -37.51
C VAL A 31 -2.55 7.74 -37.47
N PHE A 32 -1.58 7.32 -36.66
CA PHE A 32 -0.30 7.99 -36.46
C PHE A 32 0.90 7.26 -37.10
N TYR A 33 0.75 6.66 -38.31
CA TYR A 33 1.80 5.86 -38.98
C TYR A 33 3.22 6.46 -38.91
N SER A 34 3.38 7.76 -39.18
CA SER A 34 4.71 8.40 -39.22
C SER A 34 5.37 8.62 -37.86
N PHE A 35 4.60 8.64 -36.77
CA PHE A 35 5.09 8.95 -35.42
C PHE A 35 4.57 7.95 -34.36
N GLY A 36 4.24 6.73 -34.77
CA GLY A 36 3.53 5.77 -33.93
C GLY A 36 4.24 5.47 -32.60
N PHE A 37 5.57 5.29 -32.61
CA PHE A 37 6.35 5.05 -31.40
C PHE A 37 6.29 6.23 -30.42
N PHE A 38 6.56 7.45 -30.89
CA PHE A 38 6.57 8.64 -30.03
C PHE A 38 5.16 8.97 -29.50
N THR A 39 4.15 8.74 -30.33
CA THR A 39 2.75 8.94 -29.96
C THR A 39 2.30 7.91 -28.91
N ALA A 40 2.67 6.63 -29.06
CA ALA A 40 2.44 5.60 -28.06
C ALA A 40 3.15 5.93 -26.74
N PHE A 41 4.41 6.39 -26.80
CA PHE A 41 5.17 6.81 -25.63
C PHE A 41 4.47 7.93 -24.86
N LEU A 42 4.01 8.98 -25.56
CA LEU A 42 3.26 10.09 -24.96
C LEU A 42 1.98 9.60 -24.28
N PHE A 43 1.19 8.75 -24.94
CA PHE A 43 -0.04 8.24 -24.35
C PHE A 43 0.19 7.29 -23.18
N LEU A 44 1.29 6.52 -23.18
CA LEU A 44 1.70 5.73 -22.02
C LEU A 44 2.09 6.61 -20.82
N ILE A 45 2.69 7.79 -21.05
CA ILE A 45 2.91 8.77 -19.97
C ILE A 45 1.57 9.21 -19.36
N PHE A 46 0.58 9.52 -20.19
CA PHE A 46 -0.75 9.91 -19.69
C PHE A 46 -1.43 8.79 -18.90
N VAL A 47 -1.36 7.55 -19.39
CA VAL A 47 -1.87 6.38 -18.64
C VAL A 47 -1.16 6.25 -17.29
N GLY A 48 0.16 6.41 -17.26
CA GLY A 48 0.95 6.33 -16.02
C GLY A 48 0.59 7.43 -15.02
N MET A 49 0.59 8.69 -15.47
CA MET A 49 0.24 9.84 -14.63
C MET A 49 -1.20 9.75 -14.11
N GLY A 50 -2.16 9.41 -14.98
CA GLY A 50 -3.56 9.27 -14.60
C GLY A 50 -3.78 8.11 -13.62
N SER A 51 -3.13 6.96 -13.84
CA SER A 51 -3.22 5.82 -12.92
C SER A 51 -2.71 6.17 -11.53
N GLN A 52 -1.53 6.81 -11.45
CA GLN A 52 -0.94 7.19 -10.17
C GLN A 52 -1.74 8.29 -9.46
N ALA A 53 -2.24 9.28 -10.20
CA ALA A 53 -3.09 10.33 -9.63
C ALA A 53 -4.39 9.75 -9.04
N GLY A 54 -5.10 8.89 -9.78
CA GLY A 54 -6.32 8.24 -9.30
C GLY A 54 -6.06 7.33 -8.10
N TYR A 55 -4.98 6.54 -8.14
CA TYR A 55 -4.53 5.71 -7.03
C TYR A 55 -4.26 6.53 -5.77
N MET A 56 -3.45 7.59 -5.89
CA MET A 56 -3.05 8.41 -4.74
C MET A 56 -4.21 9.17 -4.13
N THR A 57 -5.14 9.68 -4.94
CA THR A 57 -6.35 10.34 -4.45
C THR A 57 -7.21 9.38 -3.63
N SER A 58 -7.45 8.16 -4.13
CA SER A 58 -8.24 7.16 -3.40
C SER A 58 -7.59 6.72 -2.08
N VAL A 59 -6.31 6.36 -2.11
CA VAL A 59 -5.59 5.88 -0.92
C VAL A 59 -5.44 6.98 0.13
N SER A 60 -5.17 8.22 -0.30
CA SER A 60 -5.05 9.36 0.63
C SER A 60 -6.38 9.67 1.33
N THR A 61 -7.50 9.66 0.61
CA THR A 61 -8.83 9.82 1.21
C THR A 61 -9.13 8.75 2.25
N ASN A 62 -8.82 7.49 1.95
CA ASN A 62 -8.99 6.39 2.91
C ASN A 62 -8.09 6.54 4.15
N ALA A 63 -6.84 6.98 3.97
CA ALA A 63 -5.93 7.22 5.08
C ALA A 63 -6.45 8.31 6.03
N HIS A 64 -7.07 9.37 5.48
CA HIS A 64 -7.69 10.44 6.24
C HIS A 64 -8.95 9.99 7.00
N ASN A 65 -9.83 9.24 6.34
CA ASN A 65 -11.12 8.83 6.91
C ASN A 65 -10.98 7.70 7.96
N PHE A 66 -10.06 6.75 7.76
CA PHE A 66 -9.98 5.53 8.56
C PHE A 66 -8.69 5.44 9.39
N GLN A 67 -8.53 6.33 10.37
CA GLN A 67 -7.30 6.42 11.16
C GLN A 67 -7.07 5.27 12.16
N SER A 68 -8.14 4.61 12.62
CA SER A 68 -8.06 3.48 13.57
C SER A 68 -7.72 2.15 12.87
N SER A 69 -8.15 1.97 11.62
CA SER A 69 -7.97 0.76 10.81
C SER A 69 -7.38 1.06 9.43
N ARG A 70 -6.25 1.77 9.45
CA ARG A 70 -5.56 2.25 8.24
C ARG A 70 -5.13 1.11 7.32
N GLY A 71 -4.67 -0.01 7.88
CA GLY A 71 -4.18 -1.17 7.14
C GLY A 71 -5.24 -1.80 6.25
N LEU A 72 -6.41 -2.14 6.80
CA LEU A 72 -7.49 -2.71 6.01
C LEU A 72 -8.13 -1.68 5.07
N ALA A 73 -8.33 -0.45 5.55
CA ALA A 73 -8.99 0.60 4.78
C ALA A 73 -8.22 1.02 3.53
N MET A 74 -6.88 0.99 3.57
CA MET A 74 -6.05 1.17 2.37
C MET A 74 -5.81 -0.15 1.64
N GLY A 75 -5.58 -1.25 2.36
CA GLY A 75 -5.22 -2.54 1.80
C GLY A 75 -6.28 -3.12 0.85
N VAL A 76 -7.57 -3.01 1.19
CA VAL A 76 -8.66 -3.54 0.35
C VAL A 76 -8.76 -2.81 -1.00
N PRO A 77 -8.85 -1.47 -1.07
CA PRO A 77 -8.83 -0.75 -2.34
C PRO A 77 -7.57 -1.04 -3.19
N ILE A 78 -6.39 -1.07 -2.57
CA ILE A 78 -5.13 -1.39 -3.27
C ILE A 78 -5.17 -2.83 -3.80
N ALA A 79 -5.76 -3.78 -3.06
CA ALA A 79 -5.94 -5.15 -3.49
C ALA A 79 -6.90 -5.27 -4.69
N CYS A 80 -8.06 -4.60 -4.64
CA CYS A 80 -9.01 -4.54 -5.76
C CYS A 80 -8.38 -3.91 -7.00
N PHE A 81 -7.60 -2.83 -6.84
CA PHE A 81 -6.83 -2.23 -7.92
C PHE A 81 -5.86 -3.23 -8.56
N GLY A 82 -5.10 -3.99 -7.75
CA GLY A 82 -4.20 -5.03 -8.25
C GLY A 82 -4.91 -6.25 -8.87
N LEU A 83 -6.13 -6.56 -8.45
CA LEU A 83 -6.95 -7.64 -9.02
C LEU A 83 -7.60 -7.24 -10.35
N SER A 84 -7.81 -5.95 -10.60
CA SER A 84 -8.47 -5.46 -11.83
C SER A 84 -7.79 -5.93 -13.12
N ALA A 85 -6.46 -6.07 -13.12
CA ALA A 85 -5.70 -6.60 -14.26
C ALA A 85 -6.19 -8.01 -14.67
N LEU A 86 -6.58 -8.83 -13.70
CA LEU A 86 -7.13 -10.15 -13.98
C LEU A 86 -8.48 -10.08 -14.67
N LEU A 87 -9.37 -9.25 -14.13
CA LEU A 87 -10.70 -9.07 -14.68
C LEU A 87 -10.60 -8.59 -16.14
N PHE A 88 -9.73 -7.63 -16.43
CA PHE A 88 -9.52 -7.16 -17.80
C PHE A 88 -8.85 -8.20 -18.71
N ALA A 89 -7.92 -9.01 -18.20
CA ALA A 89 -7.32 -10.10 -18.98
C ALA A 89 -8.37 -11.16 -19.37
N GLN A 90 -9.29 -11.51 -18.46
CA GLN A 90 -10.38 -12.44 -18.77
C GLN A 90 -11.36 -11.85 -19.79
N ILE A 91 -11.74 -10.58 -19.65
CA ILE A 91 -12.59 -9.88 -20.62
C ILE A 91 -11.92 -9.83 -21.99
N SER A 92 -10.63 -9.51 -22.06
CA SER A 92 -9.87 -9.49 -23.30
C SER A 92 -9.87 -10.86 -23.99
N ASN A 93 -9.56 -11.93 -23.26
CA ASN A 93 -9.54 -13.28 -23.80
C ASN A 93 -10.91 -13.77 -24.30
N GLN A 94 -11.99 -13.38 -23.62
CA GLN A 94 -13.34 -13.86 -23.92
C GLN A 94 -14.02 -13.06 -25.04
N PHE A 95 -13.82 -11.74 -25.08
CA PHE A 95 -14.59 -10.84 -25.96
C PHE A 95 -13.75 -10.10 -27.01
N TYR A 96 -12.42 -10.04 -26.87
CA TYR A 96 -11.55 -9.19 -27.71
C TYR A 96 -10.26 -9.90 -28.15
N LYS A 97 -10.32 -11.22 -28.38
CA LYS A 97 -9.14 -12.07 -28.59
C LYS A 97 -8.21 -11.62 -29.72
N ASP A 98 -8.74 -10.93 -30.73
CA ASP A 98 -7.99 -10.41 -31.88
C ASP A 98 -8.21 -8.90 -32.13
N ASP A 99 -8.94 -8.21 -31.24
CA ASP A 99 -9.28 -6.79 -31.39
C ASP A 99 -8.73 -5.95 -30.24
N THR A 100 -7.41 -5.77 -30.26
CA THR A 100 -6.68 -4.93 -29.30
C THR A 100 -7.17 -3.48 -29.34
N GLN A 101 -7.55 -2.97 -30.51
CA GLN A 101 -8.01 -1.59 -30.66
C GLN A 101 -9.30 -1.35 -29.86
N ALA A 102 -10.30 -2.22 -30.06
CA ALA A 102 -11.58 -2.11 -29.36
C ALA A 102 -11.43 -2.40 -27.86
N PHE A 103 -10.54 -3.33 -27.48
CA PHE A 103 -10.20 -3.56 -26.07
C PHE A 103 -9.61 -2.30 -25.42
N LEU A 104 -8.69 -1.59 -26.07
CA LEU A 104 -8.14 -0.35 -25.54
C LEU A 104 -9.20 0.75 -25.38
N LEU A 105 -10.20 0.83 -26.27
CA LEU A 105 -11.33 1.74 -26.11
C LEU A 105 -12.26 1.35 -24.97
N LEU A 106 -12.49 0.05 -24.77
CA LEU A 106 -13.22 -0.44 -23.61
C LEU A 106 -12.50 -0.02 -22.32
N VAL A 107 -11.19 -0.25 -22.24
CA VAL A 107 -10.37 0.13 -21.09
C VAL A 107 -10.43 1.64 -20.84
N ALA A 108 -10.34 2.47 -21.90
CA ALA A 108 -10.46 3.92 -21.80
C ALA A 108 -11.79 4.35 -21.16
N LYS A 109 -12.91 3.79 -21.65
CA LYS A 109 -14.26 4.12 -21.16
C LYS A 109 -14.49 3.56 -19.76
N ALA A 110 -14.11 2.31 -19.51
CA ALA A 110 -14.36 1.61 -18.26
C ALA A 110 -13.54 2.21 -17.11
N ILE A 111 -12.21 2.32 -17.27
CA ILE A 111 -11.34 2.86 -16.21
C ILE A 111 -11.59 4.36 -16.05
N GLY A 112 -11.61 5.12 -17.15
CA GLY A 112 -11.85 6.55 -17.11
C GLY A 112 -13.20 6.91 -16.50
N GLY A 113 -14.26 6.21 -16.90
CA GLY A 113 -15.61 6.37 -16.34
C GLY A 113 -15.68 5.98 -14.87
N THR A 114 -15.02 4.88 -14.46
CA THR A 114 -14.99 4.47 -13.04
C THR A 114 -14.30 5.51 -12.18
N VAL A 115 -13.16 6.06 -12.63
CA VAL A 115 -12.46 7.13 -11.90
C VAL A 115 -13.31 8.39 -11.85
N LEU A 116 -13.96 8.77 -12.95
CA LEU A 116 -14.85 9.93 -13.00
C LEU A 116 -16.02 9.80 -12.00
N VAL A 117 -16.67 8.64 -11.98
CA VAL A 117 -17.75 8.35 -11.02
C VAL A 117 -17.23 8.33 -9.59
N SER A 118 -16.02 7.82 -9.36
CA SER A 118 -15.44 7.75 -8.02
C SER A 118 -15.25 9.12 -7.37
N VAL A 119 -15.06 10.19 -8.16
CA VAL A 119 -14.93 11.56 -7.65
C VAL A 119 -16.15 12.00 -6.85
N LEU A 120 -17.35 11.55 -7.21
CA LEU A 120 -18.58 11.86 -6.48
C LEU A 120 -18.58 11.31 -5.04
N PHE A 121 -17.75 10.30 -4.77
CA PHE A 121 -17.65 9.62 -3.48
C PHE A 121 -16.39 9.99 -2.68
N LEU A 122 -15.49 10.82 -3.23
CA LEU A 122 -14.27 11.28 -2.56
C LEU A 122 -14.57 12.34 -1.50
N THR A 123 -15.18 11.91 -0.40
CA THR A 123 -15.49 12.77 0.74
C THR A 123 -14.50 12.52 1.87
N VAL A 124 -13.90 13.59 2.39
CA VAL A 124 -13.07 13.54 3.61
C VAL A 124 -13.89 14.08 4.77
N PHE A 125 -14.09 13.25 5.80
CA PHE A 125 -14.85 13.68 6.98
C PHE A 125 -13.94 14.45 7.94
N PRO A 126 -14.35 15.65 8.41
CA PRO A 126 -13.58 16.40 9.37
C PRO A 126 -13.42 15.59 10.66
N THR A 127 -12.17 15.37 11.07
CA THR A 127 -11.84 14.70 12.34
C THR A 127 -11.94 15.72 13.47
N GLU A 128 -13.15 16.17 13.80
CA GLU A 128 -13.41 16.86 15.07
C GLU A 128 -14.09 15.88 16.02
N LEU A 129 -13.60 15.79 17.27
CA LEU A 129 -14.18 15.09 18.44
C LEU A 129 -13.67 13.68 18.83
N ILE A 130 -12.37 13.37 18.68
CA ILE A 130 -11.72 12.36 19.54
C ILE A 130 -10.40 12.90 20.10
N ASP A 131 -10.43 14.13 20.63
CA ASP A 131 -9.49 14.53 21.70
C ASP A 131 -10.16 14.20 23.05
N GLY A 132 -10.43 12.91 23.27
CA GLY A 132 -10.36 12.38 24.64
C GLY A 132 -8.88 12.18 24.96
N PRO A 133 -8.44 12.26 26.23
CA PRO A 133 -7.03 12.14 26.59
C PRO A 133 -6.54 10.73 26.23
N LEU A 134 -6.06 10.55 25.00
CA LEU A 134 -5.28 9.40 24.60
C LEU A 134 -3.86 9.72 25.03
N ASP A 135 -3.44 8.98 26.04
CA ASP A 135 -2.13 9.04 26.66
C ASP A 135 -1.02 9.26 25.62
N HIS A 136 -0.46 10.47 25.61
CA HIS A 136 0.72 10.84 24.82
C HIS A 136 1.98 10.04 25.22
N GLU A 137 1.85 9.02 26.06
CA GLU A 137 2.94 8.20 26.59
C GLU A 137 3.39 7.07 25.65
N ALA A 138 2.66 6.79 24.56
CA ALA A 138 3.05 5.75 23.60
C ALA A 138 3.85 6.26 22.38
N LEU A 139 4.13 7.56 22.28
CA LEU A 139 4.84 8.17 21.14
C LEU A 139 6.20 8.72 21.56
N GLY A 140 7.08 7.84 22.03
CA GLY A 140 8.51 8.09 22.03
C GLY A 140 9.08 7.83 20.63
N PRO A 141 9.69 8.81 19.93
CA PRO A 141 10.56 8.48 18.80
C PRO A 141 11.65 7.55 19.33
N ALA A 142 11.92 6.46 18.63
CA ALA A 142 12.92 5.46 19.01
C ALA A 142 14.28 6.13 19.31
N SER A 143 14.54 6.45 20.58
CA SER A 143 15.87 6.75 21.10
C SER A 143 16.47 5.42 21.50
N ILE A 144 17.44 4.96 20.71
CA ILE A 144 18.35 3.89 21.10
C ILE A 144 19.21 4.48 22.24
N GLY A 145 18.77 4.25 23.48
CA GLY A 145 19.47 4.61 24.70
C GLY A 145 19.90 3.36 25.45
N VAL A 146 21.19 3.04 25.36
CA VAL A 146 21.86 2.06 26.23
C VAL A 146 21.77 2.56 27.68
N GLY A 147 21.22 1.76 28.61
CA GLY A 147 21.15 2.11 30.02
C GLY A 147 20.53 1.02 30.90
N THR A 148 21.40 0.33 31.64
CA THR A 148 21.13 -0.68 32.68
C THR A 148 20.36 -0.12 33.89
N GLY A 149 19.45 -0.89 34.50
CA GLY A 149 19.01 -0.64 35.88
C GLY A 149 17.62 -1.12 36.30
N ILE A 150 17.53 -2.38 36.73
CA ILE A 150 16.80 -2.98 37.87
C ILE A 150 15.55 -2.26 38.46
N GLY A 151 14.44 -3.00 38.59
CA GLY A 151 13.41 -2.74 39.63
C GLY A 151 12.07 -3.44 39.42
N ASN A 152 11.89 -4.62 40.05
CA ASN A 152 10.64 -5.42 40.11
C ASN A 152 9.52 -4.76 40.93
N VAL A 153 8.24 -4.89 40.52
CA VAL A 153 7.05 -5.08 41.39
C VAL A 153 5.93 -5.82 40.62
N PRO A 154 5.18 -6.77 41.22
CA PRO A 154 4.32 -7.73 40.51
C PRO A 154 2.87 -7.26 40.27
N ILE A 155 2.25 -7.77 39.20
CA ILE A 155 0.84 -7.53 38.86
C ILE A 155 0.00 -8.74 39.28
N SER A 156 -0.94 -8.53 40.20
CA SER A 156 -2.06 -9.44 40.44
C SER A 156 -3.26 -9.00 39.59
N HIS A 157 -3.90 -9.98 38.95
CA HIS A 157 -5.05 -9.84 38.07
C HIS A 157 -6.36 -10.07 38.83
N THR A 158 -7.39 -9.23 38.56
CA THR A 158 -8.84 -9.59 38.49
C THR A 158 -9.61 -8.31 38.12
N ALA A 159 -10.13 -8.14 36.89
CA ALA A 159 -11.38 -8.68 36.34
C ALA A 159 -12.66 -8.04 36.91
N GLY A 160 -13.14 -7.01 36.18
CA GLY A 160 -14.53 -6.61 35.92
C GLY A 160 -15.57 -6.52 37.05
N GLU A 161 -16.07 -5.32 37.32
CA GLU A 161 -17.49 -5.09 37.66
C GLU A 161 -17.86 -3.61 37.48
N HIS A 162 -18.96 -3.34 36.77
CA HIS A 162 -19.61 -2.03 36.73
C HIS A 162 -20.24 -1.76 38.11
N VAL A 163 -19.53 -1.04 38.97
CA VAL A 163 -20.05 -0.60 40.26
C VAL A 163 -20.59 0.83 40.10
N HIS A 164 -21.86 1.02 40.43
CA HIS A 164 -22.42 2.35 40.71
C HIS A 164 -21.60 2.97 41.85
N ALA A 165 -20.73 3.93 41.53
CA ALA A 165 -19.89 4.57 42.52
C ALA A 165 -20.75 5.27 43.59
N SER A 166 -20.51 4.93 44.85
CA SER A 166 -21.10 5.58 46.01
C SER A 166 -20.69 7.07 46.04
N PRO A 167 -21.52 7.99 46.58
CA PRO A 167 -21.16 9.41 46.73
C PRO A 167 -19.80 9.63 47.42
N GLU A 168 -19.38 8.73 48.32
CA GLU A 168 -18.07 8.80 48.99
C GLU A 168 -16.88 8.51 48.06
N GLU A 169 -17.05 7.66 47.04
CA GLU A 169 -15.99 7.34 46.08
C GLU A 169 -15.78 8.45 45.04
N ALA A 170 -16.85 9.19 44.71
CA ALA A 170 -16.78 10.37 43.85
C ALA A 170 -16.07 11.54 44.53
N ASP A 171 -16.29 11.73 45.84
CA ASP A 171 -15.61 12.77 46.63
C ASP A 171 -14.12 12.45 46.83
N GLU A 172 -13.78 11.18 47.02
CA GLU A 172 -12.38 10.72 47.09
C GLU A 172 -11.64 10.88 45.75
N HIS A 173 -12.31 10.60 44.63
CA HIS A 173 -11.76 10.86 43.29
C HIS A 173 -11.57 12.36 43.01
N ARG A 174 -12.52 13.19 43.45
CA ARG A 174 -12.44 14.66 43.35
C ARG A 174 -11.28 15.21 44.19
N ARG A 175 -11.05 14.68 45.39
CA ARG A 175 -9.91 15.05 46.26
C ARG A 175 -8.57 14.71 45.62
N ARG A 176 -8.40 13.50 45.08
CA ARG A 176 -7.16 13.12 44.38
C ARG A 176 -6.90 13.93 43.11
N THR A 177 -7.96 14.32 42.41
CA THR A 177 -7.85 15.18 41.22
C THR A 177 -7.40 16.60 41.62
N GLN A 178 -7.96 17.15 42.71
CA GLN A 178 -7.54 18.44 43.27
C GLN A 178 -6.11 18.42 43.83
N GLU A 179 -5.69 17.32 44.42
CA GLU A 179 -4.33 17.15 44.95
C GLU A 179 -3.31 17.03 43.80
N ARG A 180 -3.66 16.34 42.71
CA ARG A 180 -2.87 16.28 41.47
C ARG A 180 -2.77 17.66 40.80
N GLU A 181 -3.84 18.45 40.79
CA GLU A 181 -3.82 19.83 40.29
C GLU A 181 -2.95 20.75 41.14
N ARG A 182 -2.89 20.54 42.47
CA ARG A 182 -1.96 21.27 43.36
C ARG A 182 -0.50 20.90 43.13
N LEU A 183 -0.20 19.65 42.78
CA LEU A 183 1.15 19.19 42.44
C LEU A 183 1.63 19.68 41.07
N LEU A 184 0.72 20.19 40.22
CA LEU A 184 0.99 20.76 38.91
C LEU A 184 1.23 22.29 38.95
N HIS A 185 1.31 22.91 40.13
CA HIS A 185 1.71 24.31 40.21
C HIS A 185 3.13 24.50 39.64
N PRO A 186 3.35 25.49 38.76
CA PRO A 186 4.66 25.75 38.20
C PRO A 186 5.61 26.15 39.33
N ILE A 187 6.73 25.42 39.46
CA ILE A 187 7.85 25.83 40.32
C ILE A 187 8.35 27.19 39.79
N PRO A 188 8.29 28.28 40.58
CA PRO A 188 8.83 29.56 40.14
C PRO A 188 10.35 29.43 40.06
N GLY A 189 10.89 29.36 38.84
CA GLY A 189 12.34 29.32 38.60
C GLY A 189 12.86 28.26 37.63
N SER A 190 12.02 27.40 37.04
CA SER A 190 12.49 26.58 35.91
C SER A 190 12.66 27.47 34.68
N PRO A 191 13.79 27.42 33.93
CA PRO A 191 13.92 28.15 32.69
C PRO A 191 12.74 27.75 31.82
N SER A 192 11.93 28.75 31.47
CA SER A 192 10.81 28.68 30.53
C SER A 192 10.95 27.48 29.60
N SER A 193 9.99 26.56 29.69
CA SER A 193 9.69 25.60 28.64
C SER A 193 9.98 26.28 27.31
N ILE A 194 11.02 25.84 26.62
CA ILE A 194 11.31 26.24 25.25
C ILE A 194 9.97 26.11 24.56
N SER A 195 9.42 27.23 24.12
CA SER A 195 8.31 27.28 23.18
C SER A 195 8.66 26.24 22.11
N ALA A 196 8.03 25.06 22.20
CA ALA A 196 8.12 24.05 21.18
C ALA A 196 7.38 24.67 20.00
N THR A 197 8.11 25.49 19.26
CA THR A 197 7.70 25.98 17.95
C THR A 197 7.13 24.76 17.23
N PRO A 198 5.87 24.81 16.78
CA PRO A 198 5.26 23.69 16.07
C PRO A 198 6.22 23.33 14.93
N GLN A 199 6.93 22.20 15.08
CA GLN A 199 7.87 21.76 14.06
C GLN A 199 7.05 21.64 12.78
N PRO A 200 7.42 22.33 11.69
CA PRO A 200 6.63 22.29 10.47
C PRO A 200 6.50 20.82 10.05
N PRO A 201 5.30 20.38 9.65
CA PRO A 201 5.09 18.98 9.27
C PRO A 201 6.13 18.58 8.22
N LEU A 202 6.78 17.43 8.42
CA LEU A 202 7.77 16.91 7.48
C LEU A 202 7.05 16.49 6.19
N ARG A 203 7.36 17.16 5.08
CA ARG A 203 6.71 16.94 3.77
C ARG A 203 7.71 16.68 2.67
N GLY A 204 7.38 15.74 1.79
CA GLY A 204 8.06 15.51 0.51
C GLY A 204 9.58 15.41 0.65
N PHE A 205 10.32 16.17 -0.17
CA PHE A 205 11.79 16.09 -0.21
C PHE A 205 12.49 16.38 1.14
N ARG A 206 11.87 17.20 2.01
CA ARG A 206 12.43 17.48 3.34
C ARG A 206 12.37 16.26 4.25
N LEU A 207 11.35 15.41 4.11
CA LEU A 207 11.24 14.18 4.89
C LEU A 207 12.44 13.26 4.61
N PHE A 208 12.76 13.06 3.33
CA PHE A 208 13.88 12.23 2.89
C PHE A 208 15.23 12.76 3.35
N ARG A 209 15.46 14.08 3.33
CA ARG A 209 16.75 14.65 3.73
C ARG A 209 16.98 14.66 5.24
N THR A 210 15.90 14.70 6.02
CA THR A 210 15.98 14.98 7.47
C THR A 210 15.82 13.71 8.31
N SER A 211 15.00 12.74 7.89
CA SER A 211 14.67 11.56 8.69
C SER A 211 15.40 10.30 8.21
N ARG A 212 16.29 9.76 9.06
CA ARG A 212 16.93 8.45 8.82
C ARG A 212 15.90 7.31 8.75
N VAL A 213 14.83 7.41 9.54
CA VAL A 213 13.75 6.42 9.55
C VAL A 213 13.01 6.42 8.22
N ALA A 214 12.76 7.60 7.63
CA ALA A 214 12.16 7.69 6.30
C ALA A 214 13.07 7.13 5.20
N GLN A 215 14.39 7.40 5.28
CA GLN A 215 15.38 6.84 4.35
C GLN A 215 15.43 5.31 4.43
N LEU A 216 15.45 4.74 5.64
CA LEU A 216 15.45 3.29 5.83
C LEU A 216 14.15 2.65 5.35
N LEU A 217 12.99 3.28 5.60
CA LEU A 217 11.71 2.80 5.10
C LEU A 217 11.69 2.82 3.57
N MET A 218 12.10 3.93 2.94
CA MET A 218 12.19 4.04 1.49
C MET A 218 13.13 2.99 0.90
N LEU A 219 14.33 2.83 1.46
CA LEU A 219 15.30 1.83 1.01
C LEU A 219 14.72 0.42 1.16
N SER A 220 14.04 0.12 2.27
CA SER A 220 13.41 -1.18 2.47
C SER A 220 12.31 -1.44 1.44
N VAL A 221 11.42 -0.49 1.19
CA VAL A 221 10.35 -0.61 0.19
C VAL A 221 10.95 -0.75 -1.22
N LEU A 222 12.00 0.01 -1.54
CA LEU A 222 12.71 -0.08 -2.83
C LEU A 222 13.30 -1.47 -3.05
N LEU A 223 14.04 -1.99 -2.06
CA LEU A 223 14.71 -3.29 -2.14
C LEU A 223 13.73 -4.47 -2.11
N LEU A 224 12.55 -4.31 -1.50
CA LEU A 224 11.52 -5.34 -1.47
C LEU A 224 10.62 -5.31 -2.71
N ALA A 225 10.17 -4.12 -3.12
CA ALA A 225 9.27 -3.95 -4.26
C ALA A 225 10.01 -4.09 -5.60
N GLY A 226 11.27 -3.67 -5.70
CA GLY A 226 12.05 -3.69 -6.95
C GLY A 226 12.21 -5.09 -7.56
N PRO A 227 12.81 -6.07 -6.86
CA PRO A 227 12.95 -7.44 -7.35
C PRO A 227 11.61 -8.12 -7.62
N SER A 228 10.60 -7.80 -6.80
CA SER A 228 9.24 -8.28 -6.98
C SER A 228 8.65 -7.76 -8.29
N LEU A 229 8.71 -6.45 -8.54
CA LEU A 229 8.26 -5.82 -9.79
C LEU A 229 8.99 -6.40 -11.00
N MET A 230 10.30 -6.59 -10.92
CA MET A 230 11.10 -7.19 -11.99
C MET A 230 10.55 -8.57 -12.37
N TYR A 231 10.21 -9.41 -11.39
CA TYR A 231 9.61 -10.72 -11.67
C TYR A 231 8.21 -10.58 -12.27
N VAL A 232 7.34 -9.74 -11.71
CA VAL A 232 5.97 -9.55 -12.21
C VAL A 232 5.95 -9.06 -13.67
N THR A 233 6.82 -8.11 -14.03
CA THR A 233 6.87 -7.57 -15.40
C THR A 233 7.49 -8.53 -16.40
N ASN A 234 8.35 -9.46 -15.94
CA ASN A 234 9.09 -10.37 -16.81
C ASN A 234 8.61 -11.83 -16.73
N ALA A 235 7.60 -12.15 -15.92
CA ALA A 235 7.10 -13.51 -15.74
C ALA A 235 6.78 -14.20 -17.09
N GLY A 236 6.14 -13.47 -18.01
CA GLY A 236 5.83 -14.00 -19.34
C GLY A 236 7.08 -14.33 -20.17
N SER A 237 8.12 -13.51 -20.09
CA SER A 237 9.40 -13.75 -20.76
C SER A 237 10.17 -14.91 -20.14
N ILE A 238 10.12 -15.04 -18.81
CA ILE A 238 10.72 -16.17 -18.08
C ILE A 238 10.09 -17.49 -18.52
N ILE A 239 8.75 -17.54 -18.57
CA ILE A 239 8.00 -18.72 -19.03
C ILE A 239 8.40 -19.11 -20.45
N ARG A 240 8.48 -18.14 -21.37
CA ARG A 240 8.94 -18.37 -22.75
C ARG A 240 10.35 -18.92 -22.81
N SER A 241 11.25 -18.39 -21.99
CA SER A 241 12.65 -18.84 -21.94
C SER A 241 12.75 -20.29 -21.48
N ILE A 242 12.05 -20.67 -20.40
CA ILE A 242 12.07 -22.03 -19.86
C ILE A 242 11.42 -23.01 -20.85
N TYR A 243 10.29 -22.62 -21.45
CA TYR A 243 9.60 -23.43 -22.45
C TYR A 243 10.50 -23.72 -23.65
N ARG A 244 11.23 -22.70 -24.15
CA ARG A 244 12.15 -22.85 -25.28
C ARG A 244 13.34 -23.75 -24.97
N ASP A 245 13.83 -23.74 -23.72
CA ASP A 245 14.94 -24.61 -23.28
C ASP A 245 14.58 -26.10 -23.31
N HIS A 246 13.28 -26.42 -23.26
CA HIS A 246 12.76 -27.80 -23.31
C HIS A 246 12.34 -28.25 -24.72
N MET A 247 12.56 -27.42 -25.75
CA MET A 247 12.29 -27.80 -27.15
C MET A 247 13.50 -28.52 -27.76
N ASP A 248 13.25 -29.65 -28.42
CA ASP A 248 14.30 -30.45 -29.07
C ASP A 248 15.03 -29.67 -30.18
N ASP A 249 14.33 -28.77 -30.89
CA ASP A 249 14.93 -27.85 -31.86
C ASP A 249 14.37 -26.42 -31.69
N PRO A 250 15.14 -25.51 -31.06
CA PRO A 250 14.72 -24.13 -30.80
C PRO A 250 14.73 -23.22 -32.04
N SER A 251 15.09 -23.74 -33.22
CA SER A 251 15.02 -23.02 -34.50
C SER A 251 13.68 -23.19 -35.21
N ILE A 252 12.87 -24.17 -34.81
CA ILE A 252 11.53 -24.41 -35.36
C ILE A 252 10.54 -23.41 -34.73
N PRO A 253 9.73 -22.69 -35.53
CA PRO A 253 8.71 -21.82 -34.99
C PRO A 253 7.65 -22.63 -34.23
N PRO A 254 7.20 -22.18 -33.05
CA PRO A 254 6.21 -22.91 -32.26
C PRO A 254 4.90 -23.08 -33.05
N THR A 255 4.32 -24.27 -32.95
CA THR A 255 3.02 -24.62 -33.54
C THR A 255 1.92 -23.76 -32.92
N GLU A 256 0.80 -23.54 -33.62
CA GLU A 256 -0.33 -22.77 -33.08
C GLU A 256 -0.85 -23.35 -31.74
N GLU A 257 -0.85 -24.67 -31.57
CA GLU A 257 -1.21 -25.31 -30.30
C GLU A 257 -0.24 -24.91 -29.16
N GLU A 258 1.06 -24.84 -29.44
CA GLU A 258 2.09 -24.46 -28.48
C GLU A 258 1.99 -22.98 -28.10
N LYS A 259 1.70 -22.11 -29.09
CA LYS A 259 1.44 -20.68 -28.82
C LYS A 259 0.24 -20.50 -27.89
N ILE A 260 -0.83 -21.27 -28.11
CA ILE A 260 -2.02 -21.25 -27.24
C ILE A 260 -1.68 -21.71 -25.83
N ARG A 261 -0.96 -22.84 -25.68
CA ARG A 261 -0.51 -23.34 -24.38
C ARG A 261 0.37 -22.33 -23.64
N LEU A 262 1.34 -21.74 -24.35
CA LEU A 262 2.25 -20.75 -23.82
C LEU A 262 1.50 -19.50 -23.33
N GLN A 263 0.50 -19.05 -24.08
CA GLN A 263 -0.36 -17.93 -23.67
C GLN A 263 -1.20 -18.28 -22.43
N GLN A 264 -1.77 -19.48 -22.38
CA GLN A 264 -2.53 -19.97 -21.21
C GLN A 264 -1.67 -19.99 -19.95
N LEU A 265 -0.43 -20.46 -20.07
CA LEU A 265 0.51 -20.52 -18.96
C LEU A 265 0.95 -19.13 -18.48
N GLN A 266 1.23 -18.20 -19.40
CA GLN A 266 1.49 -16.80 -19.06
C GLN A 266 0.31 -16.19 -18.30
N ASN A 267 -0.91 -16.39 -18.82
CA ASN A 267 -2.13 -15.90 -18.17
C ASN A 267 -2.32 -16.52 -16.78
N PHE A 268 -2.01 -17.81 -16.61
CA PHE A 268 -2.06 -18.49 -15.31
C PHE A 268 -1.13 -17.85 -14.28
N HIS A 269 0.14 -17.63 -14.62
CA HIS A 269 1.09 -17.00 -13.68
C HIS A 269 0.75 -15.56 -13.34
N VAL A 270 0.33 -14.76 -14.34
CA VAL A 270 -0.16 -13.39 -14.09
C VAL A 270 -1.35 -13.42 -13.12
N SER A 271 -2.24 -14.41 -13.28
CA SER A 271 -3.39 -14.62 -12.40
C SER A 271 -3.01 -15.00 -10.99
N LEU A 272 -2.09 -15.95 -10.85
CA LEU A 272 -1.62 -16.41 -9.57
C LEU A 272 -0.92 -15.28 -8.79
N ILE A 273 -0.06 -14.51 -9.44
CA ILE A 273 0.63 -13.36 -8.85
C ILE A 273 -0.39 -12.33 -8.35
N SER A 274 -1.38 -11.96 -9.17
CA SER A 274 -2.39 -10.98 -8.78
C SER A 274 -3.24 -11.47 -7.60
N LEU A 275 -3.63 -12.75 -7.57
CA LEU A 275 -4.37 -13.34 -6.46
C LEU A 275 -3.54 -13.37 -5.17
N CYS A 276 -2.31 -13.87 -5.23
CA CYS A 276 -1.40 -13.90 -4.08
C CYS A 276 -1.08 -12.48 -3.58
N SER A 277 -0.93 -11.52 -4.48
CA SER A 277 -0.72 -10.11 -4.11
C SER A 277 -1.95 -9.49 -3.44
N CYS A 278 -3.15 -9.82 -3.93
CA CYS A 278 -4.41 -9.43 -3.28
C CYS A 278 -4.49 -10.01 -1.84
N LEU A 279 -4.24 -11.31 -1.69
CA LEU A 279 -4.22 -11.97 -0.39
C LEU A 279 -3.18 -11.37 0.56
N GLY A 280 -1.97 -11.07 0.07
CA GLY A 280 -0.92 -10.42 0.85
C GLY A 280 -1.35 -9.04 1.37
N ARG A 281 -1.96 -8.21 0.51
CA ARG A 281 -2.45 -6.87 0.90
C ARG A 281 -3.53 -6.94 1.97
N ILE A 282 -4.55 -7.79 1.76
CA ILE A 282 -5.69 -7.89 2.68
C ILE A 282 -5.27 -8.53 4.01
N SER A 283 -4.56 -9.66 3.96
CA SER A 283 -4.14 -10.38 5.17
C SER A 283 -3.21 -9.55 6.04
N VAL A 284 -2.14 -8.97 5.46
CA VAL A 284 -1.19 -8.16 6.22
C VAL A 284 -1.81 -6.83 6.65
N GLY A 285 -2.65 -6.20 5.81
CA GLY A 285 -3.40 -5.01 6.19
C GLY A 285 -4.28 -5.26 7.42
N LEU A 286 -5.05 -6.35 7.42
CA LEU A 286 -5.90 -6.76 8.54
C LEU A 286 -5.08 -7.13 9.78
N LEU A 287 -4.09 -8.02 9.64
CA LEU A 287 -3.27 -8.49 10.76
C LEU A 287 -2.51 -7.35 11.43
N SER A 288 -2.02 -6.38 10.64
CA SER A 288 -1.32 -5.22 11.19
C SER A 288 -2.25 -4.28 11.96
N ASP A 289 -3.53 -4.19 11.60
CA ASP A 289 -4.53 -3.43 12.36
C ASP A 289 -4.98 -4.17 13.63
N LEU A 290 -5.15 -5.51 13.57
CA LEU A 290 -5.50 -6.32 14.74
C LEU A 290 -4.39 -6.29 15.80
N GLY A 291 -3.13 -6.36 15.39
CA GLY A 291 -1.98 -6.26 16.29
C GLY A 291 -1.96 -4.95 17.09
N LYS A 292 -2.47 -3.85 16.51
CA LYS A 292 -2.58 -2.54 17.18
C LYS A 292 -3.68 -2.50 18.24
N ARG A 293 -4.83 -3.14 18.00
CA ARG A 293 -5.98 -3.15 18.93
C ARG A 293 -5.74 -3.99 20.18
N GLY A 294 -4.82 -4.96 20.11
CA GLY A 294 -4.53 -5.88 21.21
C GLY A 294 -3.64 -5.34 22.34
N ALA A 295 -3.40 -4.02 22.43
CA ALA A 295 -2.55 -3.40 23.46
C ALA A 295 -1.16 -4.07 23.64
N GLY A 296 -0.55 -4.55 22.54
CA GLY A 296 0.74 -5.26 22.56
C GLY A 296 0.68 -6.71 23.06
N ARG A 297 -0.50 -7.24 23.40
CA ARG A 297 -0.67 -8.54 24.09
C ARG A 297 -0.74 -9.75 23.14
N TRP A 298 -1.02 -9.54 21.86
CA TRP A 298 -0.83 -10.55 20.81
C TRP A 298 0.39 -10.16 19.98
N TRP A 299 1.55 -10.70 20.37
CA TRP A 299 2.88 -10.63 19.75
C TRP A 299 3.70 -9.34 19.74
N GLY A 300 3.25 -8.20 20.28
CA GLY A 300 4.09 -6.98 20.32
C GLY A 300 4.72 -6.59 18.98
N ALA A 301 4.16 -7.08 17.86
CA ALA A 301 4.78 -6.99 16.56
C ALA A 301 4.52 -5.59 16.00
N ASN A 302 5.56 -4.74 16.05
CA ASN A 302 5.57 -3.49 15.30
C ASN A 302 5.22 -3.78 13.84
N ARG A 303 4.45 -2.90 13.16
CA ARG A 303 4.06 -3.10 11.75
C ARG A 303 5.25 -3.44 10.82
N VAL A 304 6.45 -3.03 11.22
CA VAL A 304 7.74 -3.40 10.62
C VAL A 304 7.97 -4.92 10.54
N ALA A 305 7.48 -5.71 11.48
CA ALA A 305 7.56 -7.18 11.44
C ALA A 305 6.86 -7.76 10.20
N PHE A 306 5.78 -7.13 9.72
CA PHE A 306 5.13 -7.54 8.48
C PHE A 306 5.94 -7.15 7.22
N LEU A 307 6.77 -6.11 7.29
CA LEU A 307 7.77 -5.84 6.24
C LEU A 307 8.87 -6.90 6.23
N LEU A 308 9.31 -7.38 7.40
CA LEU A 308 10.26 -8.49 7.49
C LEU A 308 9.67 -9.78 6.92
N TYR A 309 8.41 -10.10 7.25
CA TYR A 309 7.68 -11.20 6.62
C TYR A 309 7.66 -11.07 5.09
N ALA A 310 7.32 -9.88 4.57
CA ALA A 310 7.34 -9.63 3.14
C ALA A 310 8.74 -9.86 2.54
N GLY A 311 9.79 -9.44 3.24
CA GLY A 311 11.17 -9.67 2.85
C GLY A 311 11.58 -11.14 2.81
N VAL A 312 11.16 -11.93 3.79
CA VAL A 312 11.40 -13.38 3.79
C VAL A 312 10.69 -14.03 2.60
N CYS A 313 9.43 -13.67 2.33
CA CYS A 313 8.69 -14.18 1.17
C CYS A 313 9.38 -13.84 -0.16
N VAL A 314 9.79 -12.57 -0.35
CA VAL A 314 10.50 -12.15 -1.57
C VAL A 314 11.84 -12.86 -1.67
N TRP A 315 12.63 -12.90 -0.59
CA TRP A 315 13.93 -13.58 -0.58
C TRP A 315 13.80 -15.05 -0.96
N LEU A 316 12.90 -15.81 -0.30
CA LEU A 316 12.63 -17.19 -0.64
C LEU A 316 12.19 -17.33 -2.10
N GLY A 317 11.26 -16.48 -2.56
CA GLY A 317 10.81 -16.47 -3.95
C GLY A 317 11.97 -16.30 -4.95
N GLN A 318 12.86 -15.35 -4.72
CA GLN A 318 14.03 -15.13 -5.59
C GLN A 318 15.04 -16.29 -5.50
N THR A 319 15.26 -16.87 -4.33
CA THR A 319 16.15 -18.04 -4.17
C THR A 319 15.63 -19.28 -4.87
N PHE A 320 14.31 -19.53 -4.85
CA PHE A 320 13.73 -20.59 -5.65
C PHE A 320 13.80 -20.25 -7.14
N GLY A 321 13.51 -18.99 -7.49
CA GLY A 321 13.57 -18.46 -8.86
C GLY A 321 14.90 -18.72 -9.56
N SER A 322 16.03 -18.61 -8.85
CA SER A 322 17.36 -18.88 -9.43
C SER A 322 17.64 -20.35 -9.70
N THR A 323 16.82 -21.27 -9.18
CA THR A 323 16.98 -22.72 -9.33
C THR A 323 15.94 -23.37 -10.25
N VAL A 324 14.95 -22.60 -10.73
CA VAL A 324 13.86 -23.12 -11.55
C VAL A 324 14.39 -23.61 -12.90
N LYS A 325 14.12 -24.89 -13.19
CA LYS A 325 14.32 -25.49 -14.51
C LYS A 325 13.00 -25.92 -15.14
N VAL A 326 12.02 -26.30 -14.34
CA VAL A 326 10.71 -26.77 -14.80
C VAL A 326 9.65 -25.69 -14.53
N ILE A 327 8.71 -25.53 -15.47
CA ILE A 327 7.63 -24.55 -15.38
C ILE A 327 6.80 -24.72 -14.09
N ASP A 328 6.51 -25.94 -13.67
CA ASP A 328 5.66 -26.20 -12.50
C ASP A 328 6.24 -25.60 -11.21
N ASP A 329 7.57 -25.59 -11.06
CA ASP A 329 8.25 -24.99 -9.91
C ASP A 329 8.13 -23.46 -9.88
N LEU A 330 7.87 -22.83 -11.03
CA LEU A 330 7.63 -21.39 -11.13
C LEU A 330 6.38 -20.95 -10.37
N THR A 331 5.44 -21.87 -10.12
CA THR A 331 4.24 -21.64 -9.29
C THR A 331 4.63 -21.19 -7.89
N LYS A 332 5.62 -21.85 -7.28
CA LYS A 332 6.13 -21.50 -5.93
C LYS A 332 6.69 -20.09 -5.91
N VAL A 333 7.46 -19.73 -6.95
CA VAL A 333 8.05 -18.40 -7.11
C VAL A 333 6.96 -17.33 -7.26
N SER A 334 5.99 -17.58 -8.14
CA SER A 334 4.84 -16.69 -8.37
C SER A 334 4.01 -16.46 -7.10
N THR A 335 3.77 -17.51 -6.31
CA THR A 335 3.06 -17.41 -5.03
C THR A 335 3.85 -16.61 -4.00
N LEU A 336 5.13 -16.92 -3.79
CA LEU A 336 5.98 -16.25 -2.79
C LEU A 336 6.22 -14.78 -3.13
N VAL A 337 6.57 -14.47 -4.38
CA VAL A 337 6.76 -13.10 -4.86
C VAL A 337 5.45 -12.34 -4.82
N GLY A 338 4.33 -12.95 -5.25
CA GLY A 338 3.00 -12.35 -5.17
C GLY A 338 2.62 -11.97 -3.74
N LEU A 339 2.73 -12.91 -2.79
CA LEU A 339 2.45 -12.68 -1.37
C LEU A 339 3.37 -11.60 -0.78
N GLY A 340 4.67 -11.67 -1.03
CA GLY A 340 5.64 -10.69 -0.56
C GLY A 340 5.36 -9.29 -1.09
N TYR A 341 5.19 -9.17 -2.41
CA TYR A 341 4.84 -7.91 -3.07
C TYR A 341 3.53 -7.31 -2.52
N GLY A 342 2.48 -8.13 -2.42
CA GLY A 342 1.22 -7.71 -1.83
C GLY A 342 1.37 -7.22 -0.39
N SER A 343 2.15 -7.93 0.42
CA SER A 343 2.40 -7.60 1.82
C SER A 343 3.08 -6.23 1.98
N VAL A 344 4.08 -5.92 1.14
CA VAL A 344 4.74 -4.59 1.14
C VAL A 344 3.71 -3.49 0.93
N PHE A 345 2.86 -3.60 -0.10
CA PHE A 345 1.85 -2.59 -0.41
C PHE A 345 0.63 -2.61 0.54
N GLY A 346 0.45 -3.67 1.34
CA GLY A 346 -0.55 -3.73 2.40
C GLY A 346 -0.14 -2.98 3.67
N VAL A 347 1.17 -2.90 3.97
CA VAL A 347 1.66 -2.32 5.22
C VAL A 347 2.45 -1.02 5.05
N ALA A 348 3.18 -0.84 3.96
CA ALA A 348 4.05 0.33 3.79
C ALA A 348 3.29 1.68 3.72
N PRO A 349 2.16 1.82 2.98
CA PRO A 349 1.35 3.03 3.02
C PRO A 349 0.85 3.32 4.44
N THR A 350 0.45 2.27 5.16
CA THR A 350 0.02 2.35 6.55
C THR A 350 1.13 2.89 7.45
N ILE A 351 2.34 2.35 7.35
CA ILE A 351 3.51 2.83 8.11
C ILE A 351 3.78 4.31 7.80
N VAL A 352 3.76 4.72 6.53
CA VAL A 352 3.97 6.13 6.14
C VAL A 352 2.91 7.05 6.75
N SER A 353 1.64 6.64 6.69
CA SER A 353 0.54 7.42 7.26
C SER A 353 0.60 7.53 8.79
N GLU A 354 1.11 6.50 9.48
CA GLU A 354 1.25 6.47 10.94
C GLU A 354 2.46 7.27 11.43
N TRP A 355 3.61 7.12 10.76
CA TRP A 355 4.87 7.74 11.21
C TRP A 355 4.98 9.21 10.81
N PHE A 356 4.41 9.59 9.67
CA PHE A 356 4.56 10.94 9.11
C PHE A 356 3.24 11.72 9.03
N GLY A 357 2.15 11.11 9.50
CA GLY A 357 0.82 11.71 9.55
C GLY A 357 0.07 11.71 8.22
N VAL A 358 -1.25 11.88 8.30
CA VAL A 358 -2.16 11.81 7.15
C VAL A 358 -2.17 13.08 6.30
N HIS A 359 -1.97 14.25 6.91
CA HIS A 359 -2.07 15.55 6.21
C HIS A 359 -1.13 15.67 4.99
N SER A 360 0.01 14.99 5.01
CA SER A 360 0.98 15.02 3.90
C SER A 360 1.28 13.64 3.35
N PHE A 361 0.39 12.69 3.64
CA PHE A 361 0.52 11.29 3.23
C PHE A 361 0.72 11.18 1.71
N GLY A 362 -0.13 11.84 0.92
CA GLY A 362 -0.06 11.74 -0.54
C GLY A 362 1.22 12.32 -1.18
N LEU A 363 2.00 13.13 -0.46
CA LEU A 363 3.32 13.61 -0.89
C LEU A 363 4.47 12.74 -0.36
N ASN A 364 4.23 12.01 0.72
CA ASN A 364 5.25 11.23 1.44
C ASN A 364 5.28 9.77 0.97
N TRP A 365 4.14 9.20 0.60
CA TRP A 365 4.00 7.90 -0.07
C TRP A 365 4.22 8.07 -1.58
#